data_AF-A0AAV8BTI0-F1
#
_entry.id   AF-A0AAV8BTI0-F1
#
_cell.length_a   1.000
_cell.length_b   1.000
_cell.length_c   1.000
_cell.angle_alpha   90.00
_cell.angle_beta   90.00
_cell.angle_gamma   90.00
#
_symmetry.space_group_name_H-M   'P 1'
#
loop_
_entity.id
_entity.type
_entity.pdbx_description
1 polymer ?
#
loop_
_entity_poly.entity_id
_entity_poly.type
_entity_poly.pdbx_seq_one_letter_code
_entity_poly.pdbx_strand_id
1 'polypeptide(L)'
;MGDFLAQHLPNAGRVILSQISSGSKIPLAGVLLLGLPYDASSGAIYAVVIFFMGLITSWEDAATNNPIFAEIVPVKSRTSIYALDRSFETMLASFAPPIVGLLAEKTYGYKLGDGIRNDDPKINQENAASLAKALYTAVAIPMALCCFIYSFLYCTYPRDRERAKMDSLIASEIQNIEMESSELVTIYSQLRQFDPEYLDGEFESDVTVGERSLVRK
;
A
#
# COMPACT_ATOMS: atom_id res chain seq x y z
N MET A 1 -5.19 15.82 6.19
CA MET A 1 -3.96 16.18 5.46
C MET A 1 -3.89 15.51 4.09
N GLY A 2 -3.84 14.18 3.98
CA GLY A 2 -3.96 13.42 2.72
C GLY A 2 -5.08 13.86 1.78
N ASP A 3 -6.31 13.99 2.26
CA ASP A 3 -7.43 14.44 1.41
C ASP A 3 -7.36 15.93 1.06
N PHE A 4 -6.77 16.76 1.93
CA PHE A 4 -6.54 18.19 1.67
C PHE A 4 -5.43 18.40 0.61
N LEU A 5 -4.37 17.58 0.65
CA LEU A 5 -3.28 17.62 -0.31
C LEU A 5 -3.66 16.98 -1.66
N ALA A 6 -4.54 15.96 -1.63
CA ALA A 6 -5.14 15.37 -2.82
C ALA A 6 -6.12 16.31 -3.53
N GLN A 7 -6.76 17.24 -2.81
CA GLN A 7 -7.59 18.28 -3.44
C GLN A 7 -6.75 19.32 -4.21
N HIS A 8 -5.53 19.64 -3.75
CA HIS A 8 -4.65 20.62 -4.41
C HIS A 8 -3.77 20.00 -5.51
N LEU A 9 -3.37 18.72 -5.39
CA LEU A 9 -2.54 18.00 -6.36
C LEU A 9 -3.14 16.61 -6.64
N PRO A 10 -4.16 16.51 -7.52
CA PRO A 10 -5.05 15.34 -7.64
C PRO A 10 -4.42 14.03 -8.11
N ASN A 11 -3.12 13.98 -8.40
CA ASN A 11 -2.41 12.76 -8.79
C ASN A 11 -1.02 12.60 -8.14
N ALA A 12 -0.45 13.67 -7.58
CA ALA A 12 0.93 13.70 -7.08
C ALA A 12 1.03 13.90 -5.56
N GLY A 13 0.02 14.53 -4.94
CA GLY A 13 0.07 14.92 -3.53
C GLY A 13 0.20 13.74 -2.58
N ARG A 14 -0.51 12.63 -2.85
CA ARG A 14 -0.46 11.42 -2.00
C ARG A 14 0.92 10.74 -2.08
N VAL A 15 1.54 10.67 -3.25
CA VAL A 15 2.85 10.00 -3.42
C VAL A 15 4.01 10.87 -2.92
N ILE A 16 3.95 12.20 -3.12
CA ILE A 16 4.94 13.12 -2.56
C ILE A 16 4.91 13.07 -1.02
N LEU A 17 3.73 12.91 -0.43
CA LEU A 17 3.59 12.80 1.02
C LEU A 17 4.20 11.50 1.58
N SER A 18 4.08 10.37 0.88
CA SER A 18 4.74 9.11 1.29
C SER A 18 6.25 9.20 1.15
N GLN A 19 6.76 9.87 0.10
CA GLN A 19 8.20 10.13 -0.06
C GLN A 19 8.76 11.04 1.04
N ILE A 20 8.06 12.10 1.41
CA ILE A 20 8.47 12.99 2.52
C ILE A 20 8.42 12.22 3.84
N SER A 21 7.36 11.45 4.10
CA SER A 21 7.23 10.60 5.29
C SER A 21 8.39 9.60 5.39
N SER A 22 8.52 8.71 4.41
CA SER A 22 9.55 7.67 4.41
C SER A 22 10.97 8.24 4.36
N GLY A 23 11.19 9.33 3.62
CA GLY A 23 12.47 10.03 3.57
C GLY A 23 12.84 10.70 4.89
N SER A 24 11.86 11.26 5.62
CA SER A 24 12.08 11.90 6.93
C SER A 24 12.33 10.91 8.06
N LYS A 25 11.87 9.66 7.95
CA LYS A 25 12.14 8.61 8.95
C LYS A 25 13.63 8.26 9.05
N ILE A 26 14.37 8.36 7.94
CA ILE A 26 15.82 8.07 7.90
C ILE A 26 16.62 9.02 8.81
N PRO A 27 16.58 10.36 8.63
CA PRO A 27 17.29 11.28 9.52
C PRO A 27 16.73 11.23 10.95
N LEU A 28 15.42 11.03 11.13
CA LEU A 28 14.82 10.96 12.46
C LEU A 28 15.30 9.73 13.24
N ALA A 29 15.40 8.57 12.60
CA ALA A 29 15.98 7.37 13.18
C ALA A 29 17.47 7.56 13.51
N GLY A 30 18.21 8.30 12.66
CA GLY A 30 19.60 8.67 12.92
C GLY A 30 19.75 9.53 14.17
N VAL A 31 18.90 10.56 14.32
CA VAL A 31 18.88 11.42 15.52
C VAL A 31 18.53 10.60 16.76
N LEU A 32 17.52 9.74 16.68
CA LEU A 32 17.05 8.92 17.81
C LEU A 32 18.10 7.90 18.27
N LEU A 33 18.71 7.17 17.34
CA LEU A 33 19.59 6.04 17.65
C LEU A 33 21.06 6.45 17.79
N LEU A 34 21.54 7.41 17.00
CA LEU A 34 22.96 7.78 16.96
C LEU A 34 23.25 9.17 17.53
N GLY A 35 22.26 10.07 17.53
CA GLY A 35 22.45 11.48 17.90
C GLY A 35 22.21 11.79 19.38
N LEU A 36 21.33 11.05 20.07
CA LEU A 36 20.98 11.37 21.45
C LEU A 36 21.96 10.78 22.48
N PRO A 37 22.41 11.59 23.46
CA PRO A 37 23.26 11.13 24.54
C PRO A 37 22.49 10.24 25.53
N TYR A 38 23.17 9.21 26.01
CA TYR A 38 22.66 8.19 26.93
C TYR A 38 22.60 8.72 28.38
N ASP A 39 21.89 9.82 28.59
CA ASP A 39 21.73 10.48 29.88
C ASP A 39 20.27 10.39 30.38
N ALA A 40 20.08 10.29 31.70
CA ALA A 40 18.75 10.16 32.32
C ALA A 40 17.80 11.35 32.04
N SER A 41 18.34 12.53 31.71
CA SER A 41 17.57 13.72 31.32
C SER A 41 17.09 13.69 29.87
N SER A 42 17.65 12.83 29.02
CA SER A 42 17.31 12.74 27.59
C SER A 42 15.97 12.05 27.33
N GLY A 43 15.39 11.37 28.34
CA GLY A 43 14.14 10.60 28.18
C GLY A 43 12.96 11.40 27.63
N ALA A 44 12.85 12.68 28.00
CA ALA A 44 11.82 13.57 27.44
C ALA A 44 12.03 13.83 25.94
N ILE A 45 13.28 13.98 25.49
CA ILE A 45 13.62 14.18 24.07
C ILE A 45 13.33 12.91 23.28
N TYR A 46 13.68 11.73 23.82
CA TYR A 46 13.31 10.43 23.22
C TYR A 46 11.79 10.32 23.04
N ALA A 47 11.00 10.67 24.06
CA ALA A 47 9.54 10.63 23.99
C ALA A 47 8.98 11.57 22.91
N VAL A 48 9.51 12.78 22.81
CA VAL A 48 9.10 13.76 21.78
C VAL A 48 9.43 13.25 20.38
N VAL A 49 10.65 12.75 20.15
CA VAL A 49 11.05 12.23 18.83
C VAL A 49 10.21 11.01 18.44
N ILE A 50 9.98 10.07 19.36
CA ILE A 50 9.13 8.89 19.12
C ILE A 50 7.68 9.30 18.84
N PHE A 51 7.15 10.30 19.56
CA PHE A 51 5.80 10.81 19.32
C PHE A 51 5.65 11.38 17.90
N PHE A 52 6.58 12.22 17.48
CA PHE A 52 6.58 12.75 16.10
C PHE A 52 6.82 11.68 15.05
N MET A 53 7.69 10.71 15.31
CA MET A 53 7.87 9.55 14.43
C MET A 53 6.56 8.77 14.26
N GLY A 54 5.84 8.53 15.36
CA GLY A 54 4.54 7.84 15.35
C GLY A 54 3.50 8.60 14.55
N LEU A 55 3.42 9.93 14.71
CA LEU A 55 2.51 10.78 13.94
C LEU A 55 2.79 10.73 12.43
N ILE A 56 4.07 10.81 12.05
CA ILE A 56 4.49 10.74 10.64
C ILE A 56 4.17 9.35 10.05
N THR A 57 4.41 8.29 10.82
CA THR A 57 4.20 6.90 10.37
C THR A 57 2.71 6.56 10.24
N SER A 58 1.87 7.01 11.18
CA SER A 58 0.43 6.69 11.18
C SER A 58 -0.34 7.30 9.99
N TRP A 59 0.15 8.41 9.42
CA TRP A 59 -0.52 9.09 8.32
C TRP A 59 -0.29 8.41 6.97
N GLU A 60 0.84 7.73 6.79
CA GLU A 60 1.25 7.12 5.51
C GLU A 60 0.28 6.04 5.05
N ASP A 61 -0.02 5.05 5.89
CA ASP A 61 -0.94 3.97 5.52
C ASP A 61 -2.35 4.48 5.22
N ALA A 62 -2.87 5.37 6.08
CA ALA A 62 -4.23 5.86 5.97
C ALA A 62 -4.44 6.80 4.77
N ALA A 63 -3.42 7.59 4.39
CA ALA A 63 -3.60 8.66 3.42
C ALA A 63 -2.98 8.40 2.04
N THR A 64 -2.01 7.50 1.94
CA THR A 64 -1.31 7.21 0.70
C THR A 64 -1.59 5.78 0.26
N ASN A 65 -1.26 4.78 1.09
CA ASN A 65 -1.34 3.38 0.69
C ASN A 65 -2.79 2.92 0.48
N ASN A 66 -3.65 3.11 1.47
CA ASN A 66 -5.05 2.70 1.38
C ASN A 66 -5.83 3.40 0.25
N PRO A 67 -5.70 4.73 0.05
CA PRO A 67 -6.36 5.40 -1.07
C PRO A 67 -5.81 4.99 -2.44
N ILE A 68 -4.49 4.78 -2.58
CA ILE A 68 -3.90 4.29 -3.84
C ILE A 68 -4.45 2.91 -4.19
N PHE A 69 -4.51 1.98 -3.22
CA PHE A 69 -5.12 0.67 -3.44
C PHE A 69 -6.62 0.79 -3.77
N ALA A 70 -7.36 1.65 -3.08
CA ALA A 70 -8.77 1.85 -3.38
C ALA A 70 -9.02 2.37 -4.81
N GLU A 71 -8.11 3.18 -5.36
CA GLU A 71 -8.22 3.75 -6.70
C GLU A 71 -7.80 2.81 -7.84
N ILE A 72 -6.82 1.92 -7.62
CA ILE A 72 -6.33 0.99 -8.66
C ILE A 72 -7.06 -0.36 -8.60
N VAL A 73 -7.49 -0.78 -7.41
CA VAL A 73 -8.01 -2.14 -7.19
C VAL A 73 -9.53 -2.19 -7.34
N PRO A 74 -10.06 -3.14 -8.14
CA PRO A 74 -11.49 -3.30 -8.30
C PRO A 74 -12.15 -3.71 -6.98
N VAL A 75 -13.37 -3.22 -6.74
CA VAL A 75 -14.10 -3.38 -5.47
C VAL A 75 -14.17 -4.84 -5.00
N LYS A 76 -14.27 -5.78 -5.95
CA LYS A 76 -14.38 -7.23 -5.70
C LYS A 76 -13.12 -7.85 -5.06
N SER A 77 -11.94 -7.25 -5.20
CA SER A 77 -10.66 -7.82 -4.71
C SER A 77 -9.91 -6.96 -3.69
N ARG A 78 -10.47 -5.81 -3.27
CA ARG A 78 -9.83 -4.90 -2.31
C ARG A 78 -9.43 -5.58 -1.00
N THR A 79 -10.33 -6.37 -0.40
CA THR A 79 -10.06 -7.08 0.85
C THR A 79 -8.90 -8.07 0.72
N SER A 80 -8.80 -8.76 -0.41
CA SER A 80 -7.72 -9.72 -0.68
C SER A 80 -6.37 -9.01 -0.75
N ILE A 81 -6.31 -7.86 -1.42
CA ILE A 81 -5.07 -7.09 -1.56
C ILE A 81 -4.62 -6.47 -0.24
N TYR A 82 -5.55 -5.93 0.57
CA TYR A 82 -5.20 -5.46 1.91
C TYR A 82 -4.72 -6.60 2.82
N ALA A 83 -5.36 -7.77 2.75
CA ALA A 83 -4.93 -8.94 3.51
C ALA A 83 -3.54 -9.43 3.05
N LEU A 84 -3.27 -9.41 1.75
CA LEU A 84 -1.99 -9.79 1.16
C LEU A 84 -0.88 -8.82 1.61
N ASP A 85 -1.11 -7.52 1.48
CA ASP A 85 -0.18 -6.47 1.90
C ASP A 85 0.18 -6.62 3.39
N ARG A 86 -0.84 -6.73 4.25
CA ARG A 86 -0.64 -6.92 5.70
C ARG A 86 0.09 -8.22 6.04
N SER A 87 -0.14 -9.28 5.26
CA SER A 87 0.55 -10.55 5.44
C SER A 87 2.03 -10.42 5.12
N PHE A 88 2.39 -9.75 4.01
CA PHE A 88 3.79 -9.52 3.66
C PHE A 88 4.49 -8.60 4.65
N GLU A 89 3.85 -7.53 5.09
CA GLU A 89 4.40 -6.63 6.11
C GLU A 89 4.75 -7.40 7.37
N THR A 90 3.82 -8.26 7.84
CA THR A 90 4.03 -9.07 9.05
C THR A 90 5.12 -10.12 8.86
N MET A 91 5.15 -10.79 7.70
CA MET A 91 6.19 -11.76 7.38
C MET A 91 7.58 -11.11 7.36
N LEU A 92 7.73 -9.97 6.69
CA LEU A 92 9.01 -9.25 6.63
C LEU A 92 9.41 -8.69 8.00
N ALA A 93 8.46 -8.14 8.77
CA ALA A 93 8.70 -7.65 10.12
C ALA A 93 9.19 -8.74 11.07
N SER A 94 8.76 -10.00 10.89
CA SER A 94 9.20 -11.13 11.72
C SER A 94 10.70 -11.41 11.61
N PHE A 95 11.34 -11.05 10.50
CA PHE A 95 12.79 -11.20 10.31
C PHE A 95 13.59 -10.02 10.87
N ALA A 96 12.96 -8.89 11.21
CA ALA A 96 13.70 -7.73 11.69
C ALA A 96 14.46 -8.00 13.00
N PRO A 97 13.87 -8.61 14.05
CA PRO A 97 14.61 -8.93 15.28
C PRO A 97 15.87 -9.80 15.08
N PRO A 98 15.82 -10.94 14.36
CA PRO A 98 17.03 -11.75 14.14
C PRO A 98 18.06 -11.06 13.25
N ILE A 99 17.65 -10.31 12.22
CA ILE A 99 18.58 -9.53 11.38
C ILE A 99 19.32 -8.50 12.23
N VAL A 100 18.62 -7.72 13.04
CA VAL A 100 19.22 -6.72 13.92
C VAL A 100 20.20 -7.36 14.89
N GLY A 101 19.82 -8.46 15.53
CA GLY A 101 20.68 -9.18 16.47
C GLY A 101 21.98 -9.66 15.84
N LEU A 102 21.88 -10.32 14.67
CA LEU A 102 23.05 -10.79 13.91
C LEU A 102 23.93 -9.63 13.44
N LEU A 103 23.33 -8.51 13.03
CA LEU A 103 24.06 -7.33 12.58
C LEU A 103 24.82 -6.69 13.75
N ALA A 104 24.19 -6.58 14.92
CA ALA A 104 24.82 -6.08 16.14
C ALA A 104 26.05 -6.93 16.53
N GLU A 105 25.91 -8.24 16.55
CA GLU A 105 26.98 -9.17 16.92
C GLU A 105 28.10 -9.21 15.88
N LYS A 106 27.76 -9.52 14.61
CA LYS A 106 28.78 -9.83 13.59
C LYS A 106 29.41 -8.61 12.93
N THR A 107 28.68 -7.50 12.80
CA THR A 107 29.20 -6.32 12.06
C THR A 107 29.61 -5.19 12.97
N TYR A 108 28.91 -4.98 14.09
CA TYR A 108 29.20 -3.89 15.02
C TYR A 108 29.90 -4.37 16.30
N GLY A 109 30.17 -5.67 16.45
CA GLY A 109 31.00 -6.21 17.52
C GLY A 109 30.34 -6.21 18.89
N TYR A 110 29.01 -6.39 18.94
CA TYR A 110 28.28 -6.55 20.20
C TYR A 110 28.82 -7.75 20.98
N LYS A 111 29.34 -7.52 22.18
CA LYS A 111 29.89 -8.57 23.05
C LYS A 111 28.76 -9.16 23.89
N LEU A 112 28.38 -10.40 23.60
CA LEU A 112 27.51 -11.16 24.50
C LEU A 112 28.26 -11.36 25.82
N GLY A 113 27.65 -10.99 26.95
CA GLY A 113 28.24 -11.28 28.24
C GLY A 113 28.37 -12.79 28.42
N ASP A 114 29.52 -13.27 28.90
CA ASP A 114 29.87 -14.69 29.11
C ASP A 114 29.04 -15.36 30.24
N GLY A 115 27.78 -14.99 30.43
CA GLY A 115 26.92 -15.47 31.53
C GLY A 115 27.28 -14.91 32.91
N ILE A 116 28.48 -14.33 33.07
CA ILE A 116 28.90 -13.57 34.25
C ILE A 116 28.71 -12.09 33.92
N ARG A 117 27.86 -11.38 34.68
CA ARG A 117 27.56 -9.95 34.51
C ARG A 117 28.86 -9.16 34.32
N ASN A 118 29.12 -8.76 33.07
CA ASN A 118 30.07 -7.70 32.77
C ASN A 118 29.37 -6.39 33.12
N ASP A 119 29.32 -6.05 34.41
CA ASP A 119 28.78 -4.78 34.93
C ASP A 119 29.72 -3.59 34.64
N ASP A 120 30.64 -3.74 33.68
CA ASP A 120 31.51 -2.65 33.24
C ASP A 120 30.69 -1.62 32.45
N PRO A 121 30.54 -0.39 32.96
CA PRO A 121 29.70 0.63 32.33
C PRO A 121 30.22 0.99 30.92
N LYS A 122 31.53 0.87 30.69
CA LYS A 122 32.16 1.12 29.39
C LYS A 122 31.75 0.08 28.34
N ILE A 123 31.73 -1.20 28.70
CA ILE A 123 31.32 -2.28 27.78
C ILE A 123 29.84 -2.16 27.46
N ASN A 124 29.01 -1.81 28.45
CA ASN A 124 27.59 -1.57 28.24
C ASN A 124 27.32 -0.39 27.31
N GLN A 125 28.09 0.70 27.44
CA GLN A 125 28.00 1.85 26.54
C GLN A 125 28.45 1.51 25.11
N GLU A 126 29.55 0.77 24.95
CA GLU A 126 30.02 0.29 23.64
C GLU A 126 28.98 -0.63 22.97
N ASN A 127 28.43 -1.59 23.72
CA ASN A 127 27.40 -2.51 23.25
C ASN A 127 26.11 -1.78 22.86
N ALA A 128 25.68 -0.78 23.62
CA ALA A 128 24.52 0.05 23.29
C ALA A 128 24.74 0.82 21.97
N ALA A 129 25.94 1.35 21.74
CA ALA A 129 26.29 2.03 20.50
C ALA A 129 26.33 1.07 19.30
N SER A 130 26.85 -0.14 19.47
CA SER A 130 26.86 -1.18 18.44
C SER A 130 25.44 -1.65 18.08
N LEU A 131 24.57 -1.82 19.08
CA LEU A 131 23.17 -2.15 18.87
C LEU A 131 22.41 -1.02 18.18
N ALA A 132 22.65 0.24 18.57
CA ALA A 132 22.02 1.41 17.95
C ALA A 132 22.39 1.55 16.46
N LYS A 133 23.65 1.31 16.09
CA LYS A 133 24.10 1.26 14.69
C LYS A 133 23.44 0.13 13.91
N ALA A 134 23.31 -1.05 14.52
CA ALA A 134 22.62 -2.18 13.91
C ALA A 134 21.14 -1.87 13.63
N LEU A 135 20.43 -1.34 14.63
CA LEU A 135 19.04 -0.90 14.52
C LEU A 135 18.88 0.18 13.44
N TYR A 136 19.76 1.17 13.42
CA TYR A 136 19.72 2.24 12.42
C TYR A 136 19.85 1.68 11.00
N THR A 137 20.83 0.81 10.76
CA THR A 137 21.05 0.20 9.44
C THR A 137 19.87 -0.69 9.03
N ALA A 138 19.30 -1.45 9.97
CA ALA A 138 18.14 -2.31 9.71
C ALA A 138 16.84 -1.53 9.44
N VAL A 139 16.73 -0.28 9.90
CA VAL A 139 15.61 0.62 9.58
C VAL A 139 15.87 1.41 8.30
N ALA A 140 17.08 1.92 8.12
CA ALA A 140 17.43 2.80 7.00
C ALA A 140 17.36 2.08 5.65
N ILE A 141 17.81 0.82 5.57
CA ILE A 141 17.81 0.06 4.31
C ILE A 141 16.39 -0.19 3.78
N PRO A 142 15.44 -0.75 4.56
CA PRO A 142 14.06 -0.90 4.10
C PRO A 142 13.40 0.44 3.77
N MET A 143 13.60 1.47 4.59
CA MET A 143 13.00 2.80 4.34
C MET A 143 13.52 3.45 3.05
N ALA A 144 14.82 3.30 2.74
CA ALA A 144 15.38 3.77 1.48
C ALA A 144 14.84 2.99 0.28
N LEU A 145 14.67 1.66 0.41
CA LEU A 145 14.04 0.84 -0.61
C LEU A 145 12.57 1.24 -0.82
N CYS A 146 11.82 1.50 0.25
CA CYS A 146 10.45 2.01 0.19
C CYS A 146 10.40 3.36 -0.54
N CYS A 147 11.29 4.31 -0.21
CA CYS A 147 11.37 5.59 -0.92
C CYS A 147 11.62 5.39 -2.42
N PHE A 148 12.52 4.47 -2.78
CA PHE A 148 12.82 4.15 -4.17
C PHE A 148 11.61 3.55 -4.89
N ILE A 149 10.91 2.59 -4.27
CA ILE A 149 9.70 1.97 -4.83
C ILE A 149 8.58 3.01 -4.99
N TYR A 150 8.33 3.88 -4.01
CA TYR A 150 7.35 4.96 -4.14
C TYR A 150 7.74 5.96 -5.24
N SER A 151 9.03 6.20 -5.44
CA SER A 151 9.52 7.03 -6.55
C SER A 151 9.25 6.39 -7.90
N PHE A 152 9.39 5.07 -8.02
CA PHE A 152 9.02 4.35 -9.22
C PHE A 152 7.49 4.31 -9.43
N LEU A 153 6.74 4.10 -8.36
CA LEU A 153 5.28 4.11 -8.37
C LEU A 153 4.75 5.47 -8.82
N TYR A 154 5.38 6.59 -8.42
CA TYR A 154 5.01 7.93 -8.88
C TYR A 154 4.95 8.04 -10.42
N CYS A 155 5.92 7.44 -11.11
CA CYS A 155 6.01 7.48 -12.56
C CYS A 155 4.96 6.58 -13.23
N THR A 156 4.65 5.43 -12.65
CA THR A 156 3.78 4.40 -13.24
C THR A 156 2.29 4.59 -12.87
N TYR A 157 2.03 5.17 -11.70
CA TYR A 157 0.71 5.42 -11.12
C TYR A 157 -0.30 6.13 -12.04
N PRO A 158 0.03 7.23 -12.75
CA PRO A 158 -0.97 7.89 -13.60
C PRO A 158 -1.51 6.97 -14.70
N ARG A 159 -0.64 6.14 -15.28
CA ARG A 159 -0.99 5.22 -16.37
C ARG A 159 -1.81 4.03 -15.87
N ASP A 160 -1.47 3.49 -14.70
CA ASP A 160 -2.20 2.36 -14.11
C ASP A 160 -3.60 2.77 -13.64
N ARG A 161 -3.73 3.98 -13.11
CA ARG A 161 -5.02 4.53 -12.70
C ARG A 161 -5.96 4.77 -13.87
N GLU A 162 -5.46 5.31 -14.98
CA GLU A 162 -6.27 5.51 -16.20
C GLU A 162 -6.79 4.18 -16.74
N ARG A 163 -5.96 3.13 -16.73
CA ARG A 163 -6.37 1.77 -17.10
C ARG A 163 -7.45 1.23 -16.16
N ALA A 164 -7.26 1.33 -14.85
CA ALA A 164 -8.24 0.86 -13.86
C ALA A 164 -9.59 1.56 -13.98
N LYS A 165 -9.60 2.87 -14.28
CA LYS A 165 -10.84 3.63 -14.55
C LYS A 165 -11.55 3.11 -15.80
N MET A 166 -10.81 2.91 -16.89
CA MET A 166 -11.37 2.40 -18.13
C MET A 166 -11.96 1.00 -17.96
N ASP A 167 -11.24 0.10 -17.28
CA ASP A 167 -11.74 -1.25 -16.97
C ASP A 167 -13.01 -1.21 -16.09
N SER A 168 -13.09 -0.28 -15.14
CA SER A 168 -14.29 -0.11 -14.31
C SER A 168 -15.51 0.41 -15.09
N LEU A 169 -15.28 1.31 -16.06
CA LEU A 169 -16.33 1.83 -16.93
C LEU A 169 -16.84 0.71 -17.86
N ILE A 170 -15.93 -0.01 -18.51
CA ILE A 170 -16.27 -1.15 -19.38
C ILE A 170 -17.07 -2.21 -18.59
N ALA A 171 -16.64 -2.56 -17.38
CA ALA A 171 -17.35 -3.51 -16.54
C ALA A 171 -18.78 -3.04 -16.17
N SER A 172 -18.96 -1.74 -15.92
CA SER A 172 -20.29 -1.18 -15.64
C SER A 172 -21.20 -1.13 -16.87
N GLU A 173 -20.64 -0.85 -18.05
CA GLU A 173 -21.37 -0.86 -19.31
C GLU A 173 -21.83 -2.29 -19.66
N ILE A 174 -20.95 -3.28 -19.52
CA ILE A 174 -21.29 -4.70 -19.72
C ILE A 174 -22.42 -5.12 -18.77
N GLN A 175 -22.35 -4.76 -17.48
CA GLN A 175 -23.38 -5.11 -16.51
C GLN A 175 -24.73 -4.44 -16.82
N ASN A 176 -24.72 -3.20 -17.31
CA ASN A 176 -25.94 -2.52 -17.74
C ASN A 176 -26.55 -3.20 -18.98
N ILE A 177 -25.74 -3.60 -19.95
CA ILE A 177 -26.19 -4.33 -21.15
C ILE A 177 -26.77 -5.70 -20.76
N GLU A 178 -26.11 -6.44 -19.87
CA GLU A 178 -26.61 -7.73 -19.38
C GLU A 178 -27.97 -7.58 -18.68
N MET A 179 -28.14 -6.54 -17.86
CA MET A 179 -29.40 -6.24 -17.18
C MET A 179 -30.52 -5.87 -18.16
N GLU A 180 -30.24 -4.99 -19.12
CA GLU A 180 -31.18 -4.61 -20.19
C GLU A 180 -31.59 -5.84 -21.04
N SER A 181 -30.63 -6.71 -21.37
CA SER A 181 -30.90 -7.95 -22.10
C SER A 181 -31.79 -8.92 -21.30
N SER A 182 -31.59 -9.02 -19.99
CA SER A 182 -32.38 -9.87 -19.11
C SER A 182 -33.82 -9.36 -18.94
N GLU A 183 -33.99 -8.04 -18.86
CA GLU A 183 -35.32 -7.39 -18.85
C GLU A 183 -36.06 -7.63 -20.17
N LEU A 184 -35.40 -7.46 -21.32
CA LEU A 184 -35.98 -7.74 -22.63
C LEU A 184 -36.42 -9.20 -22.74
N VAL A 185 -35.56 -10.16 -22.40
CA VAL A 185 -35.91 -11.60 -22.40
C VAL A 185 -37.15 -11.88 -21.53
N THR A 186 -37.23 -11.21 -20.37
CA THR A 186 -38.38 -11.35 -19.47
C THR A 186 -39.66 -10.81 -20.13
N ILE A 187 -39.62 -9.62 -20.72
CA ILE A 187 -40.77 -8.99 -21.42
C ILE A 187 -41.21 -9.86 -22.60
N TYR A 188 -40.28 -10.34 -23.43
CA TYR A 188 -40.59 -11.23 -24.55
C TYR A 188 -41.24 -12.54 -24.10
N SER A 189 -40.75 -13.14 -23.01
CA SER A 189 -41.36 -14.37 -22.46
C SER A 189 -42.78 -14.16 -21.94
N GLN A 190 -43.06 -12.99 -21.35
CA GLN A 190 -44.39 -12.59 -20.89
C GLN A 190 -45.33 -12.37 -22.08
N LEU A 191 -44.91 -11.60 -23.09
CA LEU A 191 -45.72 -11.35 -24.29
C LEU A 191 -46.06 -12.64 -25.05
N ARG A 192 -45.09 -13.56 -25.16
CA ARG A 192 -45.31 -14.87 -25.80
C ARG A 192 -46.36 -15.73 -25.10
N GLN A 193 -46.52 -15.58 -23.78
CA GLN A 193 -47.58 -16.26 -23.03
C GLN A 193 -48.96 -15.65 -23.26
N PHE A 194 -49.04 -14.34 -23.55
CA PHE A 194 -50.30 -13.63 -23.77
C PHE A 194 -50.76 -13.67 -25.24
N ASP A 195 -49.83 -13.68 -26.20
CA ASP A 195 -50.15 -13.66 -27.63
C ASP A 195 -49.14 -14.49 -28.47
N PRO A 196 -49.38 -15.80 -28.68
CA PRO A 196 -48.43 -16.69 -29.34
C PRO A 196 -48.30 -16.48 -30.86
N GLU A 197 -49.23 -15.74 -31.50
CA GLU A 197 -49.30 -15.54 -32.95
C GLU A 197 -48.59 -14.27 -33.46
N TYR A 198 -48.08 -13.41 -32.57
CA TYR A 198 -47.46 -12.12 -32.94
C TYR A 198 -45.92 -12.19 -33.16
N LEU A 199 -45.23 -13.21 -32.64
CA LEU A 199 -43.76 -13.21 -32.51
C LEU A 199 -42.97 -13.91 -33.64
N ASP A 200 -43.64 -14.57 -34.58
CA ASP A 200 -42.96 -15.32 -35.66
C ASP A 200 -42.37 -14.42 -36.77
N GLY A 201 -42.70 -13.13 -36.80
CA GLY A 201 -42.23 -12.20 -37.84
C GLY A 201 -41.03 -11.32 -37.47
N GLU A 202 -40.75 -11.10 -36.18
CA GLU A 202 -39.87 -10.01 -35.73
C GLU A 202 -38.58 -10.51 -35.03
N PHE A 203 -38.53 -11.78 -34.61
CA PHE A 203 -37.35 -12.36 -33.97
C PHE A 203 -36.24 -12.76 -34.98
N GLU A 204 -36.60 -13.02 -36.24
CA GLU A 204 -35.63 -13.40 -37.29
C GLU A 204 -34.87 -12.19 -37.87
N SER A 205 -35.44 -10.98 -37.75
CA SER A 205 -34.82 -9.74 -38.24
C SER A 205 -33.75 -9.19 -37.28
N ASP A 206 -33.95 -9.23 -35.96
CA ASP A 206 -33.01 -8.62 -35.01
C ASP A 206 -31.76 -9.48 -34.72
N VAL A 207 -31.89 -10.82 -34.73
CA VAL A 207 -30.74 -11.73 -34.56
C VAL A 207 -29.78 -11.62 -35.76
N THR A 208 -30.29 -11.42 -36.97
CA THR A 208 -29.47 -11.33 -38.19
C THR A 208 -28.81 -9.96 -38.41
N VAL A 209 -29.28 -8.92 -37.72
CA VAL A 209 -28.66 -7.58 -37.73
C VAL A 209 -27.51 -7.49 -36.72
N GLY A 210 -27.64 -8.14 -35.55
CA GLY A 210 -26.57 -8.25 -34.56
C GLY A 210 -25.32 -8.98 -35.06
N GLU A 211 -25.48 -10.10 -35.79
CA GLU A 211 -24.35 -10.86 -36.35
C GLU A 211 -23.66 -10.13 -37.51
N ARG A 212 -24.38 -9.34 -38.32
CA ARG A 212 -23.78 -8.60 -39.46
C ARG A 212 -22.91 -7.42 -39.03
N SER A 213 -23.12 -6.88 -37.83
CA SER A 213 -22.32 -5.80 -37.24
C SER A 213 -20.93 -6.29 -36.76
N LEU A 214 -20.84 -7.53 -36.27
CA LEU A 214 -19.60 -8.10 -35.71
C LEU A 214 -18.61 -8.62 -36.77
N VAL A 215 -19.02 -8.75 -38.03
CA VAL A 215 -18.17 -9.26 -39.12
C VAL A 215 -17.54 -8.14 -39.97
N ARG A 216 -17.85 -6.86 -39.69
CA ARG A 216 -17.39 -5.70 -40.48
C ARG A 216 -16.50 -4.68 -39.75
N LYS A 217 -15.85 -5.05 -38.65
CA LYS A 217 -14.76 -4.27 -38.06
C LYS A 217 -13.52 -5.13 -37.85
#